data_AF-A0A529HIP6-F1
#
_entry.id   AF-A0A529HIP6-F1
#
_cell.length_a   1.000
_cell.length_b   1.000
_cell.length_c   1.000
_cell.angle_alpha   90.00
_cell.angle_beta   90.00
_cell.angle_gamma   90.00
#
_symmetry.space_group_name_H-M   'P 1'
#
loop_
_entity.id
_entity.type
_entity.pdbx_description
1 polymer ?
#
loop_
_entity_poly.entity_id
_entity_poly.type
_entity_poly.pdbx_seq_one_letter_code
_entity_poly.pdbx_strand_id
1 'polypeptide(L)'
;ITDITDSGQVFNALSSYAGLHEFDPSLRAQPVDAVVHFAAIPRIMITPDNEVFRINAMGTYNVIEAAVKLGIRKVIIASSETTYG
;
A
#
# COMPACT_ATOMS: atom_id res chain seq x y z
N ILE A 1 -6.33 -9.68 2.23
CA ILE A 1 -4.95 -9.50 2.74
C ILE A 1 -4.04 -9.28 1.54
N THR A 2 -3.13 -8.32 1.60
CA THR A 2 -2.27 -7.89 0.48
C THR A 2 -0.82 -7.89 0.93
N ASP A 3 0.06 -8.58 0.20
CA ASP A 3 1.51 -8.46 0.38
C ASP A 3 2.03 -7.23 -0.37
N ILE A 4 2.52 -6.24 0.37
CA ILE A 4 3.00 -4.98 -0.21
C ILE A 4 4.31 -5.16 -1.00
N THR A 5 5.03 -6.26 -0.78
CA THR A 5 6.27 -6.55 -1.53
C THR A 5 6.01 -7.09 -2.93
N ASP A 6 4.76 -7.48 -3.23
CA ASP A 6 4.28 -7.89 -4.55
C ASP A 6 3.51 -6.73 -5.22
N SER A 7 4.06 -6.21 -6.31
CA SER A 7 3.46 -5.07 -7.02
C SER A 7 2.10 -5.40 -7.66
N GLY A 8 1.89 -6.64 -8.10
CA GLY A 8 0.63 -7.10 -8.67
C GLY A 8 -0.47 -7.14 -7.61
N GLN A 9 -0.17 -7.63 -6.40
CA GLN A 9 -1.12 -7.63 -5.30
C GLN A 9 -1.49 -6.20 -4.87
N VAL A 10 -0.54 -5.28 -4.81
CA VAL A 10 -0.81 -3.87 -4.49
C VAL A 10 -1.67 -3.21 -5.56
N PHE A 11 -1.35 -3.41 -6.83
CA PHE A 11 -2.13 -2.85 -7.94
C PHE A 11 -3.57 -3.37 -7.92
N ASN A 12 -3.74 -4.68 -7.74
CA ASN A 12 -5.05 -5.30 -7.61
C ASN A 12 -5.81 -4.73 -6.41
N ALA A 13 -5.16 -4.55 -5.26
CA ALA A 13 -5.80 -3.98 -4.07
C ALA A 13 -6.33 -2.56 -4.29
N LEU A 14 -5.59 -1.71 -5.01
CA LEU A 14 -6.00 -0.32 -5.28
C LEU A 14 -6.99 -0.17 -6.45
N SER A 15 -7.15 -1.20 -7.28
CA SER A 15 -8.09 -1.21 -8.41
C SER A 15 -9.33 -2.09 -8.18
N SER A 16 -9.36 -2.84 -7.07
CA SER A 16 -10.47 -3.71 -6.70
C SER A 16 -11.66 -2.94 -6.13
N TYR A 17 -12.79 -3.62 -6.08
CA TYR A 17 -14.00 -3.12 -5.42
C TYR A 17 -13.80 -2.96 -3.91
N ALA A 18 -14.19 -1.80 -3.37
CA ALA A 18 -14.03 -1.47 -1.95
C ALA A 18 -15.27 -1.76 -1.09
N GLY A 19 -16.34 -2.31 -1.65
CA GLY A 19 -17.63 -2.53 -0.97
C GLY A 19 -17.97 -4.00 -0.75
N LEU A 20 -18.69 -4.30 0.34
CA LEU A 20 -19.17 -5.65 0.69
C LEU A 20 -20.35 -6.14 -0.16
N HIS A 21 -20.86 -5.31 -1.08
CA HIS A 21 -21.95 -5.66 -1.99
C HIS A 21 -21.40 -6.30 -3.28
N GLU A 22 -20.64 -7.39 -3.14
CA GLU A 22 -19.92 -8.07 -4.23
C GLU A 22 -20.83 -8.57 -5.38
N PHE A 23 -22.16 -8.51 -5.24
CA PHE A 23 -23.14 -9.04 -6.20
C PHE A 23 -24.18 -8.01 -6.69
N ASP A 24 -23.99 -6.71 -6.42
CA ASP A 24 -24.89 -5.70 -6.99
C ASP A 24 -24.60 -5.51 -8.49
N PRO A 25 -25.58 -5.68 -9.41
CA PRO A 25 -25.35 -5.48 -10.84
C PRO A 25 -24.95 -4.03 -11.22
N SER A 26 -25.16 -3.08 -10.31
CA SER A 26 -24.70 -1.68 -10.43
C SER A 26 -23.34 -1.43 -9.76
N LEU A 27 -22.73 -2.44 -9.12
CA LEU A 27 -21.44 -2.32 -8.47
C LEU A 27 -20.39 -1.97 -9.53
N ARG A 28 -19.79 -0.79 -9.39
CA ARG A 28 -18.63 -0.35 -10.18
C ARG A 28 -17.49 -0.01 -9.23
N ALA A 29 -16.27 -0.35 -9.65
CA ALA A 29 -15.08 0.04 -8.92
C ALA A 29 -15.07 1.56 -8.88
N GLN A 30 -15.13 2.13 -7.68
CA GLN A 30 -15.06 3.57 -7.52
C GLN A 30 -13.59 4.00 -7.50
N PRO A 31 -13.25 5.15 -8.11
CA PRO A 31 -11.91 5.70 -8.00
C PRO A 31 -11.52 5.88 -6.53
N VAL A 32 -10.28 5.53 -6.20
CA VAL A 32 -9.71 5.81 -4.88
C VAL A 32 -9.28 7.28 -4.84
N ASP A 33 -9.83 8.06 -3.89
CA ASP A 33 -9.50 9.48 -3.76
C ASP A 33 -8.12 9.73 -3.14
N ALA A 34 -7.73 8.87 -2.19
CA ALA A 34 -6.47 8.98 -1.47
C ALA A 34 -5.99 7.61 -0.94
N VAL A 35 -4.67 7.46 -0.83
CA VAL A 35 -4.01 6.33 -0.18
C VAL A 35 -3.35 6.80 1.11
N VAL A 36 -3.54 6.05 2.20
CA VAL A 36 -2.82 6.24 3.46
C VAL A 36 -2.06 4.96 3.78
N HIS A 37 -0.74 5.01 3.67
CA HIS A 37 0.14 3.85 3.79
C HIS A 37 0.78 3.76 5.17
N PHE A 38 0.30 2.80 5.98
CA PHE A 38 0.86 2.44 7.29
C PHE A 38 1.52 1.05 7.32
N ALA A 39 1.46 0.30 6.21
CA ALA A 39 1.92 -1.08 6.17
C ALA A 39 3.46 -1.11 6.11
N ALA A 40 4.09 -1.57 7.20
CA ALA A 40 5.52 -1.69 7.35
C ALA A 40 5.83 -2.66 8.51
N ILE A 41 7.07 -3.13 8.62
CA ILE A 41 7.62 -3.65 9.87
C ILE A 41 7.97 -2.44 10.76
N PRO A 42 7.27 -2.21 11.88
CA PRO A 42 7.29 -0.90 12.56
C PRO A 42 8.40 -0.74 13.60
N ARG A 43 9.19 -1.79 13.88
CA ARG A 43 10.25 -1.74 14.90
C ARG A 43 11.37 -2.72 14.59
N ILE A 44 12.55 -2.37 15.11
CA ILE A 44 13.73 -3.22 15.15
C ILE A 44 13.47 -4.50 15.96
N MET A 45 14.30 -5.53 15.72
CA MET A 45 14.28 -6.82 16.41
C MET A 45 13.02 -7.69 16.19
N ILE A 46 12.14 -7.36 15.25
CA ILE A 46 11.06 -8.27 14.80
C ILE A 46 11.56 -9.17 13.67
N THR A 47 12.19 -8.57 12.66
CA THR A 47 12.79 -9.25 11.52
C THR A 47 14.23 -8.77 11.34
N PRO A 48 15.10 -9.56 10.69
CA PRO A 48 16.45 -9.11 10.32
C PRO A 48 16.43 -7.79 9.55
N ASP A 49 17.45 -6.96 9.74
CA ASP A 49 17.49 -5.59 9.19
C ASP A 49 17.36 -5.55 7.66
N ASN A 50 17.93 -6.54 6.97
CA ASN A 50 17.80 -6.67 5.52
C ASN A 50 16.34 -6.88 5.08
N GLU A 51 15.56 -7.60 5.87
CA GLU A 51 14.14 -7.81 5.58
C GLU A 51 13.31 -6.58 5.94
N VAL A 52 13.61 -5.89 7.04
CA VAL A 52 12.96 -4.60 7.36
C VAL A 52 13.15 -3.63 6.20
N PHE A 53 14.39 -3.48 5.74
CA PHE A 53 14.71 -2.59 4.63
C PHE A 53 14.01 -3.03 3.34
N ARG A 54 14.13 -4.31 2.96
CA ARG A 54 13.50 -4.85 1.74
C ARG A 54 11.99 -4.65 1.75
N ILE A 55 11.31 -5.04 2.83
CA ILE A 55 9.84 -4.98 2.94
C ILE A 55 9.37 -3.53 2.94
N ASN A 56 9.93 -2.68 3.80
CA ASN A 56 9.45 -1.31 3.95
C ASN A 56 9.76 -0.46 2.71
N ALA A 57 10.94 -0.62 2.09
CA ALA A 57 11.32 0.13 0.90
C ALA A 57 10.51 -0.32 -0.33
N MET A 58 10.48 -1.63 -0.62
CA MET A 58 9.72 -2.16 -1.77
C MET A 58 8.22 -1.92 -1.59
N GLY A 59 7.70 -2.14 -0.38
CA GLY A 59 6.30 -1.92 -0.05
C GLY A 59 5.87 -0.48 -0.28
N THR A 60 6.66 0.47 0.22
CA THR A 60 6.40 1.91 0.01
C THR A 60 6.44 2.25 -1.48
N TYR A 61 7.46 1.78 -2.21
CA TYR A 61 7.57 2.02 -3.65
C TYR A 61 6.38 1.47 -4.43
N ASN A 62 6.01 0.20 -4.21
CA ASN A 62 4.91 -0.46 -4.90
C ASN A 62 3.58 0.28 -4.70
N VAL A 63 3.34 0.79 -3.48
CA VAL A 63 2.13 1.57 -3.18
C VAL A 63 2.12 2.90 -3.93
N ILE A 64 3.23 3.63 -3.96
CA ILE A 64 3.34 4.89 -4.72
C ILE A 64 3.15 4.63 -6.21
N GLU A 65 3.87 3.64 -6.75
CA GLU A 65 3.85 3.27 -8.16
C GLU A 65 2.43 2.92 -8.64
N ALA A 66 1.72 2.07 -7.88
CA ALA A 66 0.34 1.69 -8.18
C ALA A 66 -0.62 2.88 -8.06
N ALA A 67 -0.49 3.68 -7.00
CA ALA A 67 -1.35 4.85 -6.79
C ALA A 67 -1.22 5.88 -7.92
N VAL A 68 0.02 6.17 -8.35
CA VAL A 68 0.29 7.12 -9.44
C VAL A 68 -0.25 6.57 -10.77
N LYS A 69 -0.05 5.28 -11.07
CA LYS A 69 -0.57 4.64 -12.29
C LYS A 69 -2.10 4.64 -12.36
N LEU A 70 -2.78 4.54 -11.22
CA LEU A 70 -4.24 4.60 -11.13
C LEU A 70 -4.78 6.04 -11.05
N GLY A 71 -3.92 7.05 -11.10
CA GLY A 71 -4.32 8.46 -11.08
C GLY A 71 -4.72 8.99 -9.70
N ILE A 72 -4.39 8.29 -8.62
CA ILE A 72 -4.67 8.72 -7.24
C ILE A 72 -3.75 9.89 -6.89
N ARG A 73 -4.34 11.07 -6.67
CA ARG A 73 -3.57 12.31 -6.52
C ARG A 73 -3.03 12.55 -5.11
N LYS A 74 -3.56 11.85 -4.10
CA LYS A 74 -3.18 12.04 -2.69
C LYS A 74 -2.65 10.76 -2.10
N VAL A 75 -1.36 10.73 -1.80
CA VAL A 75 -0.69 9.60 -1.14
C VAL A 75 -0.04 10.12 0.13
N ILE A 76 -0.42 9.56 1.28
CA ILE A 76 0.13 9.86 2.60
C ILE A 76 0.89 8.64 3.07
N ILE A 77 2.15 8.82 3.48
CA ILE A 77 3.04 7.74 3.91
C ILE A 77 3.41 8.00 5.36
N ALA A 78 3.25 6.98 6.21
CA ALA A 78 3.75 7.03 7.57
C ALA A 78 5.29 6.97 7.57
N SER A 79 5.92 7.93 8.24
CA SER A 79 7.37 7.97 8.47
C SER A 79 7.68 7.77 9.95
N SER A 80 8.96 7.70 10.30
CA SER A 80 9.46 7.48 11.66
C SER A 80 10.50 8.52 12.04
N GLU A 81 10.52 8.93 13.30
CA GLU A 81 11.56 9.77 13.91
C GLU A 81 12.95 9.13 13.82
N THR A 82 13.03 7.81 13.71
CA THR A 82 14.29 7.07 13.56
C THR A 82 15.04 7.41 12.27
N THR A 83 14.44 8.17 11.35
CA THR A 83 15.10 8.70 10.16
C THR A 83 16.17 9.75 10.47
N TYR A 84 16.17 10.34 11.67
CA TYR A 84 17.17 11.34 12.08
C TYR A 84 18.52 10.73 12.50
N GLY A 85 18.55 9.46 12.92
CA GLY A 85 19.74 8.81 13.49
C GLY A 85 19.78 8.82 15.02
#